data_AF-U5BZA4-F1
#
_entry.id   AF-U5BZA4-F1
#
_cell.length_a   1.000
_cell.length_b   1.000
_cell.length_c   1.000
_cell.angle_alpha   90.00
_cell.angle_beta   90.00
_cell.angle_gamma   90.00
#
_symmetry.space_group_name_H-M   'P 1'
#
loop_
_entity.id
_entity.type
_entity.pdbx_description
1 polymer ?
#
loop_
_entity_poly.entity_id
_entity_poly.type
_entity_poly.pdbx_seq_one_letter_code
_entity_poly.pdbx_strand_id
1 'polypeptide(L)'
;MKKGLASCFLLLGLLACMDIQEIKDPCMVYLKDGTSFEIMEDIRRSKETGVFTYRDEDGKLWSLDIKNEQSEIDSVVCVNRVYKKKVE
;
A
#
# COMPACT_ATOMS: atom_id res chain seq x y z
N MET A 1 -24.22 5.63 -47.91
CA MET A 1 -24.69 6.40 -46.74
C MET A 1 -24.68 5.44 -45.54
N LYS A 2 -23.53 5.22 -44.89
CA LYS A 2 -23.14 5.74 -43.56
C LYS A 2 -24.30 5.84 -42.53
N LYS A 3 -24.25 4.97 -41.51
CA LYS A 3 -24.75 5.08 -40.10
C LYS A 3 -24.98 3.65 -39.60
N GLY A 4 -24.49 3.17 -38.47
CA GLY A 4 -23.64 3.73 -37.42
C GLY A 4 -23.31 2.55 -36.49
N LEU A 5 -22.02 2.40 -36.22
CA LEU A 5 -21.42 1.40 -35.35
C LEU A 5 -21.81 1.71 -33.90
N ALA A 6 -22.70 0.92 -33.30
CA ALA A 6 -22.99 0.95 -31.85
C ALA A 6 -22.26 -0.25 -31.23
N SER A 7 -20.94 -0.19 -31.00
CA SER A 7 -20.29 0.46 -29.84
C SER A 7 -21.00 0.15 -28.51
N CYS A 8 -21.27 -1.13 -28.26
CA CYS A 8 -21.66 -1.66 -26.96
C CYS A 8 -20.47 -2.41 -26.33
N PHE A 9 -19.34 -1.71 -26.18
CA PHE A 9 -18.10 -2.23 -25.56
C PHE A 9 -17.61 -1.30 -24.45
N LEU A 10 -18.54 -0.68 -23.74
CA LEU A 10 -18.26 0.18 -22.60
C LEU A 10 -19.07 -0.35 -21.43
N LEU A 11 -18.50 -1.33 -20.72
CA LEU A 11 -18.74 -1.65 -19.31
C LEU A 11 -17.94 -2.91 -18.89
N LEU A 12 -16.71 -3.09 -19.37
CA LEU A 12 -15.69 -3.77 -18.55
C LEU A 12 -15.23 -2.73 -17.50
N GLY A 13 -16.13 -2.40 -16.58
CA GLY A 13 -15.81 -1.67 -15.38
C GLY A 13 -14.83 -2.52 -14.59
N LEU A 14 -13.57 -2.07 -14.60
CA LEU A 14 -12.42 -2.62 -13.88
C LEU A 14 -12.75 -2.76 -12.39
N LEU A 15 -13.40 -3.85 -12.00
CA LEU A 15 -13.38 -4.38 -10.64
C LEU A 15 -12.00 -5.01 -10.41
N ALA A 16 -10.94 -4.21 -10.49
CA ALA A 16 -9.74 -4.51 -9.73
C ALA A 16 -10.14 -4.26 -8.26
N CYS A 17 -10.79 -5.26 -7.65
CA CYS A 17 -11.08 -5.29 -6.23
C CYS A 17 -9.72 -5.42 -5.53
N MET A 18 -8.99 -4.29 -5.42
CA MET A 18 -7.73 -4.25 -4.71
C MET A 18 -8.04 -4.64 -3.28
N ASP A 19 -7.54 -5.81 -2.89
CA ASP A 19 -7.81 -6.41 -1.61
C ASP A 19 -7.01 -5.65 -0.54
N ILE A 20 -7.59 -4.55 -0.04
CA ILE A 20 -6.98 -3.65 0.93
C ILE A 20 -7.26 -4.16 2.34
N GLN A 21 -6.21 -4.27 3.15
CA GLN A 21 -6.29 -4.52 4.57
C GLN A 21 -6.14 -3.19 5.33
N GLU A 22 -7.17 -2.79 6.05
CA GLU A 22 -7.07 -1.71 7.05
C GLU A 22 -6.38 -2.24 8.32
N ILE A 23 -5.47 -1.45 8.87
CA ILE A 23 -4.74 -1.74 10.11
C ILE A 23 -5.10 -0.65 11.11
N LYS A 24 -5.76 -1.04 12.20
CA LYS A 24 -6.30 -0.11 13.19
C LYS A 24 -5.32 0.26 14.30
N ASP A 25 -4.30 -0.57 14.48
CA ASP A 25 -3.29 -0.37 15.51
C ASP A 25 -2.06 0.35 14.92
N PRO A 26 -1.34 1.14 15.73
CA PRO A 26 -0.09 1.77 15.30
C PRO A 26 0.93 0.74 14.79
N CYS A 27 1.77 1.20 13.86
CA CYS A 27 2.90 0.42 13.38
C CYS A 27 4.20 1.22 13.51
N MET A 28 5.27 0.52 13.87
CA MET A 28 6.63 1.04 13.82
C MET A 28 7.25 0.70 12.47
N VAL A 29 7.81 1.70 11.80
CA VAL A 29 8.61 1.55 10.57
C VAL A 29 10.07 1.64 10.94
N TYR A 30 10.84 0.61 10.59
CA TYR A 30 12.29 0.55 10.78
C TYR A 30 12.99 0.74 9.43
N LEU A 31 13.95 1.65 9.40
CA LEU A 31 14.76 1.95 8.22
C LEU A 31 16.09 1.20 8.28
N LYS A 32 16.72 1.02 7.11
CA LYS A 32 18.00 0.33 6.94
C LYS A 32 19.17 1.04 7.61
N ASP A 33 19.04 2.35 7.86
CA ASP A 33 20.02 3.16 8.60
C ASP A 33 19.93 2.97 10.14
N GLY A 34 18.96 2.19 10.61
CA GLY A 34 18.71 1.93 12.03
C GLY A 34 17.77 2.92 12.70
N THR A 35 17.29 3.94 12.00
CA THR A 35 16.26 4.85 12.51
C THR A 35 14.87 4.24 12.40
N SER A 36 13.91 4.82 13.12
CA SER A 36 12.52 4.35 13.10
C SER A 36 11.53 5.48 13.36
N PHE A 37 10.33 5.35 12.83
CA PHE A 37 9.21 6.26 13.12
C PHE A 37 7.90 5.47 13.30
N GLU A 38 6.96 6.08 14.01
CA GLU A 38 5.64 5.50 14.27
C GLU A 38 4.63 6.07 13.28
N ILE A 39 3.74 5.20 12.79
CA ILE A 39 2.53 5.59 12.07
C ILE A 39 1.32 5.19 12.92
N MET A 40 0.42 6.14 13.17
CA MET A 40 -0.65 5.96 14.14
C MET A 40 -2.01 5.66 13.51
N GLU A 41 -2.32 6.27 12.36
CA GLU A 41 -3.69 6.27 11.81
C GLU A 41 -3.72 6.14 10.29
N ASP A 42 -4.91 5.86 9.75
CA ASP A 42 -5.21 5.63 8.32
C ASP A 42 -4.26 4.64 7.63
N ILE A 43 -3.78 3.64 8.37
CA ILE A 43 -2.83 2.65 7.88
C ILE A 43 -3.58 1.60 7.05
N ARG A 44 -3.19 1.50 5.78
CA ARG A 44 -3.76 0.52 4.84
C ARG A 44 -2.64 -0.24 4.17
N ARG A 45 -2.88 -1.52 3.88
CA ARG A 45 -1.94 -2.37 3.16
C ARG A 45 -2.63 -3.05 1.99
N SER A 46 -2.08 -2.91 0.79
CA SER A 46 -2.49 -3.76 -0.33
C SER A 46 -2.05 -5.19 -0.06
N LYS A 47 -2.98 -6.16 0.00
CA LYS A 47 -2.61 -7.57 0.18
C LYS A 47 -1.86 -8.12 -1.03
N GLU A 48 -2.17 -7.61 -2.22
CA GLU A 48 -1.56 -7.98 -3.50
C GLU A 48 -0.10 -7.53 -3.57
N THR A 49 0.15 -6.22 -3.46
CA THR A 49 1.50 -5.68 -3.62
C THR A 49 2.30 -5.76 -2.32
N GLY A 50 1.62 -5.62 -1.18
CA GLY A 50 2.22 -5.50 0.13
C GLY A 50 2.60 -4.06 0.51
N VAL A 51 2.32 -3.09 -0.37
CA VAL A 51 2.56 -1.66 -0.13
C VAL A 51 1.65 -1.16 0.98
N PHE A 52 2.23 -0.40 1.91
CA PHE A 52 1.49 0.32 2.94
C PHE A 52 1.23 1.74 2.48
N THR A 53 0.10 2.29 2.91
CA THR A 53 -0.22 3.71 2.77
C THR A 53 -0.69 4.23 4.11
N TYR A 54 -0.30 5.45 4.45
CA TYR A 54 -0.76 6.15 5.64
C TYR A 54 -0.84 7.66 5.36
N ARG A 55 -1.52 8.41 6.22
CA ARG A 55 -1.49 9.88 6.19
C ARG A 55 -0.64 10.39 7.34
N ASP A 56 0.19 11.38 7.06
CA ASP A 56 0.90 12.11 8.12
C ASP A 56 -0.02 13.12 8.82
N GLU A 57 0.55 13.87 9.77
CA GLU A 57 -0.16 14.89 10.56
C GLU A 57 -0.73 16.03 9.70
N ASP A 58 -0.14 16.30 8.52
CA ASP A 58 -0.61 17.29 7.55
C ASP A 58 -1.70 16.71 6.61
N GLY A 59 -2.08 15.45 6.80
CA GLY A 59 -3.04 14.73 5.97
C GLY A 59 -2.49 14.28 4.61
N LYS A 60 -1.18 14.42 4.38
CA LYS A 60 -0.51 14.02 3.14
C LYS A 60 -0.40 12.49 3.11
N LEU A 61 -0.77 11.93 1.96
CA LEU A 61 -0.70 10.49 1.73
C LEU A 61 0.73 10.06 1.38
N TRP A 62 1.23 9.07 2.11
CA TRP A 62 2.52 8.44 1.87
C TRP A 62 2.35 6.96 1.51
N SER A 63 3.30 6.45 0.73
CA SER A 63 3.37 5.05 0.33
C SER A 63 4.71 4.45 0.75
N LEU A 64 4.66 3.28 1.37
CA LEU A 64 5.81 2.53 1.86
C LEU A 64 5.86 1.17 1.16
N ASP A 65 6.84 0.99 0.28
CA ASP A 65 7.08 -0.28 -0.43
C ASP A 65 8.33 -0.96 0.13
N ILE A 66 8.12 -2.00 0.94
CA ILE A 66 9.21 -2.76 1.59
C ILE A 66 9.92 -3.68 0.57
N LYS A 67 9.24 -4.05 -0.53
CA LYS A 67 9.79 -5.00 -1.51
C LYS A 67 10.68 -4.31 -2.55
N ASN A 68 10.49 -3.01 -2.77
CA ASN A 68 11.31 -2.21 -3.67
C ASN A 68 12.78 -2.21 -3.23
N GLU A 69 13.69 -2.52 -4.15
CA GLU A 69 15.13 -2.62 -3.87
C GLU A 69 15.77 -1.29 -3.46
N GLN A 70 15.27 -0.18 -4.01
CA GLN A 70 15.71 1.16 -3.68
C GLN A 70 15.06 1.72 -2.41
N SER A 71 14.14 0.98 -1.79
CA SER A 71 13.51 1.38 -0.53
C SER A 71 14.52 1.41 0.62
N GLU A 72 14.45 2.42 1.47
CA GLU A 72 15.24 2.51 2.70
C GLU A 72 14.56 1.78 3.88
N ILE A 73 13.40 1.17 3.65
CA ILE A 73 12.65 0.47 4.69
C ILE A 73 13.19 -0.94 4.87
N ASP A 74 13.46 -1.33 6.11
CA ASP A 74 13.84 -2.68 6.48
C ASP A 74 12.61 -3.51 6.87
N SER A 75 11.81 -3.00 7.80
CA SER A 75 10.62 -3.68 8.28
C SER A 75 9.52 -2.73 8.77
N VAL A 76 8.29 -3.24 8.76
CA VAL A 76 7.12 -2.60 9.39
C VAL A 76 6.56 -3.58 10.41
N VAL A 77 6.44 -3.12 11.66
CA VAL A 77 5.97 -3.91 12.80
C VAL A 77 4.69 -3.29 13.32
N CYS A 78 3.59 -4.00 13.16
CA CYS A 78 2.32 -3.67 13.80
C CYS A 78 2.08 -4.64 14.96
N VAL A 79 1.21 -4.28 15.91
CA VAL A 79 1.02 -4.97 17.22
C VAL A 79 1.19 -6.50 17.20
N ASN A 80 0.62 -7.20 16.22
CA ASN A 80 0.71 -8.67 16.11
C ASN A 80 1.33 -9.18 14.80
N ARG A 81 2.03 -8.34 14.04
CA ARG A 81 2.54 -8.73 12.72
C ARG A 81 3.78 -7.96 12.30
N VAL A 82 4.78 -8.72 11.84
CA VAL A 82 6.01 -8.18 11.24
C VAL A 82 5.97 -8.36 9.74
N TYR A 83 6.28 -7.30 9.01
CA TYR A 83 6.37 -7.28 7.56
C TYR A 83 7.79 -6.87 7.17
N LYS A 84 8.48 -7.72 6.41
CA LYS A 84 9.85 -7.48 5.94
C LYS A 84 10.03 -8.09 4.56
N LYS A 85 11.06 -7.66 3.83
CA LYS A 85 11.44 -8.32 2.57
C LYS A 85 11.78 -9.79 2.86
N LYS A 86 11.24 -10.72 2.07
CA LYS A 86 11.69 -12.12 2.12
C LYS A 86 13.08 -12.18 1.50
N VAL A 87 14.03 -12.74 2.25
CA VAL A 87 15.34 -13.12 1.71
C VAL A 87 15.15 -14.52 1.12
N GLU A 88 15.36 -14.67 -0.19
CA GLU A 88 15.44 -15.98 -0.86
C GLU A 88 16.82 -16.61 -0.66
#